data_AF-A0A3D4Z4X4-F1
#
_entry.id   AF-A0A3D4Z4X4-F1
#
_cell.length_a   1.000
_cell.length_b   1.000
_cell.length_c   1.000
_cell.angle_alpha   90.00
_cell.angle_beta   90.00
_cell.angle_gamma   90.00
#
_symmetry.space_group_name_H-M   'P 1'
#
loop_
_entity.id
_entity.type
_entity.pdbx_description
1 polymer ?
#
loop_
_entity_poly.entity_id
_entity_poly.type
_entity_poly.pdbx_seq_one_letter_code
_entity_poly.pdbx_strand_id
1 'polypeptide(L)'
;YCAGGNRSALAALSLKQMGYGKVHSLIGGYTKWANEGRPTTKKVFLDSQKLDRYSRHILMPEVGEEGQVKLLESKVFLVGAGGLG
;
A
#
# COMPACT_ATOMS: atom_id res chain seq x y z
N TYR A 1 -7.50 -12.79 -1.90
CA TYR A 1 -8.71 -12.06 -2.38
C TYR A 1 -8.50 -11.71 -3.86
N CYS A 2 -9.56 -11.33 -4.59
CA CYS A 2 -9.45 -10.72 -5.93
C CYS A 2 -10.37 -9.49 -6.00
N ALA A 3 -10.53 -8.85 -7.17
CA ALA A 3 -11.36 -7.64 -7.30
C ALA A 3 -12.79 -7.82 -6.77
N GLY A 4 -13.51 -8.85 -7.23
CA GLY A 4 -14.90 -9.15 -6.80
C GLY A 4 -15.08 -10.37 -5.89
N GLY A 5 -14.02 -11.10 -5.55
CA GLY A 5 -14.06 -12.28 -4.66
C GLY A 5 -14.22 -13.65 -5.34
N ASN A 6 -14.80 -13.73 -6.55
CA ASN A 6 -15.09 -15.01 -7.24
C ASN A 6 -13.83 -15.85 -7.51
N ARG A 7 -12.79 -15.25 -8.11
CA ARG A 7 -11.53 -15.96 -8.41
C ARG A 7 -10.82 -16.44 -7.15
N SER A 8 -10.82 -15.64 -6.08
CA SER A 8 -10.19 -16.05 -4.82
C SER A 8 -10.98 -17.10 -4.07
N ALA A 9 -12.30 -17.20 -4.29
CA ALA A 9 -13.12 -18.26 -3.71
C ALA A 9 -12.74 -19.64 -4.30
N LEU A 10 -12.58 -19.72 -5.62
CA LEU A 10 -12.14 -20.96 -6.28
C LEU A 10 -10.73 -21.37 -5.81
N ALA A 11 -9.78 -20.43 -5.80
CA ALA A 11 -8.43 -20.70 -5.31
C ALA A 11 -8.43 -21.15 -3.83
N ALA A 12 -9.28 -20.54 -2.99
CA ALA A 12 -9.42 -20.93 -1.60
C ALA A 12 -9.96 -22.37 -1.44
N LEU A 13 -10.88 -22.78 -2.32
CA LEU A 13 -11.39 -24.15 -2.34
C LEU A 13 -10.30 -25.15 -2.74
N SER A 14 -9.53 -24.86 -3.79
CA SER A 14 -8.40 -25.71 -4.19
C SER A 14 -7.36 -25.85 -3.07
N LEU A 15 -6.99 -24.76 -2.39
CA LEU A 15 -6.06 -24.82 -1.26
C LEU A 15 -6.61 -25.63 -0.08
N LYS A 16 -7.91 -25.53 0.22
CA LYS A 16 -8.52 -26.40 1.24
C LYS A 16 -8.46 -27.88 0.85
N GLN A 17 -8.71 -28.21 -0.41
CA GLN A 17 -8.63 -29.59 -0.92
C GLN A 17 -7.20 -30.14 -0.86
N MET A 18 -6.20 -29.28 -1.01
CA MET A 18 -4.78 -29.64 -0.85
C MET A 18 -4.35 -29.79 0.63
N GLY A 19 -5.25 -29.64 1.59
CA GLY A 19 -4.98 -29.84 3.01
C GLY A 19 -4.48 -28.60 3.77
N TYR A 20 -4.52 -27.41 3.16
CA TYR A 20 -4.18 -26.18 3.89
C TYR A 20 -5.27 -25.84 4.91
N GLY A 21 -4.91 -25.81 6.19
CA GLY A 21 -5.86 -25.67 7.30
C GLY A 21 -6.42 -24.25 7.53
N LYS A 22 -5.76 -23.21 7.04
CA LYS A 22 -6.15 -21.80 7.27
C LYS A 22 -6.26 -21.02 5.96
N VAL A 23 -7.35 -21.26 5.24
CA VAL A 23 -7.61 -20.60 3.95
C VAL A 23 -8.89 -19.75 4.06
N HIS A 24 -8.75 -18.47 3.75
CA HIS A 24 -9.84 -17.49 3.79
C HIS A 24 -9.94 -16.75 2.45
N SER A 25 -11.16 -16.46 2.00
CA SER A 25 -11.44 -15.60 0.84
C SER A 25 -12.26 -14.41 1.31
N LEU A 26 -11.95 -13.22 0.77
CA LEU A 26 -12.65 -11.98 1.11
C LEU A 26 -13.93 -11.87 0.27
N ILE A 27 -15.09 -11.87 0.93
CA ILE A 27 -16.40 -11.72 0.29
C ILE A 27 -16.53 -10.34 -0.34
N GLY A 28 -16.93 -10.27 -1.60
CA GLY A 28 -17.02 -9.03 -2.38
C GLY A 28 -15.66 -8.47 -2.84
N GLY A 29 -14.56 -9.14 -2.47
CA GLY A 29 -13.22 -8.80 -2.93
C GLY A 29 -12.71 -7.43 -2.50
N TYR A 30 -11.68 -6.97 -3.19
CA TYR A 30 -11.06 -5.66 -2.94
C TYR A 30 -12.02 -4.50 -3.21
N THR A 31 -12.87 -4.60 -4.23
CA THR A 31 -13.79 -3.51 -4.60
C THR A 31 -14.77 -3.20 -3.47
N LYS A 32 -15.37 -4.24 -2.86
CA LYS A 32 -16.26 -4.04 -1.71
C LYS A 32 -15.51 -3.48 -0.50
N TRP A 33 -14.32 -4.00 -0.21
CA TRP A 33 -13.47 -3.51 0.88
C TRP A 33 -13.13 -2.02 0.74
N ALA A 34 -12.73 -1.60 -0.47
CA ALA A 34 -12.39 -0.22 -0.76
C ALA A 34 -13.62 0.71 -0.69
N ASN A 35 -14.78 0.27 -1.20
CA ASN A 35 -16.03 1.04 -1.16
C ASN A 35 -16.58 1.22 0.26
N GLU A 36 -16.30 0.27 1.16
CA GLU A 36 -16.64 0.37 2.58
C GLU A 36 -15.71 1.31 3.37
N GLY A 37 -14.77 2.00 2.69
CA GLY A 37 -13.83 2.93 3.34
C GLY A 37 -12.85 2.24 4.28
N ARG A 38 -12.69 0.92 4.18
CA ARG A 38 -11.73 0.17 5.01
C ARG A 38 -10.31 0.59 4.67
N PRO A 39 -9.36 0.50 5.62
CA PRO A 39 -7.99 0.86 5.37
C PRO A 39 -7.44 0.04 4.20
N THR A 40 -6.91 0.75 3.20
CA THR A 40 -6.19 0.17 2.06
C THR A 40 -4.82 0.80 1.99
N THR A 41 -3.83 0.00 1.63
CA THR A 41 -2.49 0.51 1.32
C THR A 41 -2.49 0.99 -0.13
N LYS A 42 -2.60 2.30 -0.33
CA LYS A 42 -2.42 2.90 -1.66
C LYS A 42 -0.93 3.12 -1.87
N LYS A 43 -0.34 2.41 -2.84
CA LYS A 43 1.03 2.67 -3.28
C LYS A 43 1.10 4.08 -3.87
N VAL A 44 2.09 4.87 -3.45
CA VAL A 44 2.32 6.20 -4.01
C VAL A 44 3.09 6.06 -5.33
N PHE A 45 2.60 6.74 -6.36
CA PHE A 45 3.27 6.87 -7.65
C PHE A 45 3.69 8.32 -7.88
N LEU A 46 4.80 8.50 -8.60
CA LEU A 46 5.26 9.81 -9.06
C LEU A 46 4.57 10.13 -10.38
N ASP A 47 3.62 11.06 -10.33
CA ASP A 47 3.06 11.69 -11.53
C ASP A 47 4.05 12.72 -12.09
N SER A 48 3.77 13.26 -13.29
CA SER A 48 4.64 14.25 -13.94
C SER A 48 4.96 15.46 -13.07
N GLN A 49 3.99 15.92 -12.27
CA GLN A 49 4.17 17.04 -11.35
C GLN A 49 5.13 16.69 -10.20
N LYS A 50 5.03 15.48 -9.64
CA LYS A 50 5.94 15.01 -8.59
C LYS A 50 7.33 14.71 -9.13
N LEU A 51 7.43 14.17 -10.34
CA LEU A 51 8.72 13.94 -11.00
C LEU A 51 9.49 15.26 -11.18
N ASP A 52 8.81 16.31 -11.64
CA ASP A 52 9.42 17.64 -11.75
C ASP A 52 9.79 18.21 -10.37
N ARG A 53 8.85 18.16 -9.41
CA ARG A 53 9.05 18.65 -8.04
C ARG A 53 10.22 17.99 -7.31
N TYR A 54 10.44 16.68 -7.51
CA TYR A 54 11.47 15.90 -6.82
C TYR A 54 12.64 15.49 -7.72
N SER A 55 12.78 16.10 -8.90
CA SER A 55 13.78 15.76 -9.91
C SER A 55 15.20 15.61 -9.33
N ARG A 56 15.62 16.54 -8.47
CA ARG A 56 16.96 16.49 -7.84
C ARG A 56 17.16 15.27 -6.94
N HIS A 57 16.15 14.86 -6.18
CA HIS A 57 16.25 13.67 -5.31
C HIS A 57 16.25 12.39 -6.14
N ILE A 58 15.48 12.35 -7.22
CA ILE A 58 15.42 11.19 -8.13
C ILE A 58 16.78 10.97 -8.81
N LEU A 59 17.49 12.06 -9.15
CA LEU A 59 18.82 11.98 -9.75
C LEU A 59 19.93 11.54 -8.78
N MET A 60 19.70 11.61 -7.46
CA MET A 60 20.69 11.18 -6.48
C MET A 60 20.76 9.65 -6.43
N PRO A 61 21.93 9.02 -6.67
CA PRO A 61 22.07 7.56 -6.67
C PRO A 61 21.62 6.90 -5.37
N GLU A 62 21.78 7.58 -4.23
CA GLU A 62 21.45 7.07 -2.90
C GLU A 62 19.94 7.10 -2.60
N VAL A 63 19.17 7.91 -3.34
CA VAL A 63 17.72 8.07 -3.14
C VAL A 63 16.96 7.42 -4.29
N GLY A 64 17.18 7.87 -5.51
CA GLY A 64 16.46 7.40 -6.69
C GLY A 64 14.94 7.61 -6.60
N GLU A 65 14.23 7.04 -7.57
CA GLU A 65 12.76 7.04 -7.55
C GLU A 65 12.19 6.25 -6.37
N GLU A 66 12.77 5.08 -6.06
CA GLU A 66 12.29 4.21 -4.99
C GLU A 66 12.42 4.87 -3.61
N GLY A 67 13.56 5.51 -3.32
CA GLY A 67 13.77 6.23 -2.07
C GLY A 67 12.83 7.44 -1.95
N GLN A 68 12.57 8.14 -3.05
CA GLN A 68 11.62 9.25 -3.04
C GLN A 68 10.18 8.78 -2.77
N VAL A 69 9.75 7.65 -3.36
CA VAL A 69 8.45 7.02 -3.04
C VAL A 69 8.38 6.64 -1.56
N LYS A 70 9.44 6.03 -1.02
CA LYS A 70 9.53 5.65 0.39
C LYS A 70 9.44 6.85 1.34
N LEU A 71 10.05 7.98 0.99
CA LEU A 71 9.94 9.22 1.75
C LEU A 71 8.50 9.77 1.75
N LEU A 72 7.82 9.72 0.60
CA LEU A 72 6.41 10.14 0.50
C LEU A 72 5.46 9.24 1.31
N GLU A 73 5.77 7.96 1.45
CA GLU A 73 5.00 7.02 2.26
C GLU A 73 5.35 7.08 3.76
N SER A 74 6.47 7.73 4.10
CA SER A 74 6.94 7.84 5.48
C SER A 74 6.15 8.86 6.30
N LYS A 75 6.10 8.67 7.62
CA LYS A 75 5.46 9.57 8.58
C LYS A 75 6.44 9.84 9.72
N VAL A 76 6.61 11.10 10.07
CA VAL A 76 7.47 11.52 11.19
C VAL A 76 6.58 12.14 12.26
N PHE A 77 6.75 11.69 13.50
CA PHE A 77 6.11 12.29 14.67
C PHE A 77 7.17 13.07 15.44
N LEU A 78 6.96 14.39 15.56
CA LEU A 78 7.86 15.27 16.29
C LEU A 78 7.23 15.61 17.64
N VAL A 79 7.97 15.38 18.73
CA VAL A 79 7.56 15.78 20.09
C VAL A 79 8.55 16.82 20.59
N GLY A 80 8.07 18.04 20.84
CA GLY A 80 8.83 19.08 21.53
C GLY A 80 8.27 19.30 22.92
N ALA A 81 9.12 19.29 23.94
CA ALA A 81 8.82 19.94 25.22
C ALA A 81 9.10 21.43 25.04
N GLY A 82 8.07 22.23 24.73
CA GLY A 82 8.26 23.66 24.51
C GLY A 82 8.70 24.40 25.78
N GLY A 83 9.63 25.35 25.62
CA GLY A 83 9.69 26.57 26.43
C GLY A 83 10.82 26.69 27.45
N LEU A 84 12.04 26.98 27.00
CA LEU A 84 12.91 27.91 27.73
C LEU A 84 12.97 29.17 26.88
N GLY A 85 12.00 30.05 27.10
CA GLY A 85 12.17 31.46 26.78
C GLY A 85 13.22 32.09 27.69
#